data_AF-A0A3M1DU60-F1
#
_entry.id   AF-A0A3M1DU60-F1
#
_cell.length_a   1.000
_cell.length_b   1.000
_cell.length_c   1.000
_cell.angle_alpha   90.00
_cell.angle_beta   90.00
_cell.angle_gamma   90.00
#
_symmetry.space_group_name_H-M   'P 1'
#
loop_
_entity.id
_entity.type
_entity.pdbx_description
1 polymer ?
#
loop_
_entity_poly.entity_id
_entity_poly.type
_entity_poly.pdbx_seq_one_letter_code
_entity_poly.pdbx_strand_id
1 'polypeptide(L)'
;MDRGYVAGRLDPVVPAKVADRLGLRGGETLEVRAPANPRGGSPPSVRLEDVRTIDGRPADDREAGIPFEKLTAIDPREPIRFETPDGPLSMRVVDLMTPIGFGQRGLIVAPPRTGKTILLQQMAAGVAANHPQAHLMMLLIDERPEEVTDMRRT
;
A
#
# COMPACT_ATOMS: atom_id res chain seq x y z
N MET A 1 -7.29 -6.08 -7.25
CA MET A 1 -6.96 -6.23 -5.81
C MET A 1 -8.24 -6.13 -4.98
N ASP A 2 -9.27 -6.96 -5.25
CA ASP A 2 -10.63 -6.69 -4.74
C ASP A 2 -11.01 -7.42 -3.44
N ARG A 3 -10.18 -8.37 -3.00
CA ARG A 3 -10.48 -9.24 -1.85
C ARG A 3 -9.80 -8.84 -0.54
N GLY A 4 -9.16 -7.66 -0.48
CA GLY A 4 -8.50 -7.17 0.75
C GLY A 4 -7.42 -8.12 1.29
N TYR A 5 -6.70 -8.81 0.40
CA TYR A 5 -5.67 -9.81 0.72
C TYR A 5 -6.17 -11.01 1.56
N VAL A 6 -7.47 -11.31 1.51
CA VAL A 6 -8.02 -12.54 2.08
C VAL A 6 -7.69 -13.74 1.18
N ALA A 7 -7.27 -14.84 1.81
CA ALA A 7 -6.92 -16.07 1.11
C ALA A 7 -8.07 -16.58 0.22
N GLY A 8 -7.75 -16.77 -1.05
CA GLY A 8 -8.62 -17.30 -2.07
C GLY A 8 -8.25 -18.72 -2.48
N ARG A 9 -9.25 -19.52 -2.83
CA ARG A 9 -9.04 -20.88 -3.34
C ARG A 9 -8.15 -20.95 -4.59
N LEU A 10 -8.11 -19.89 -5.39
CA LEU A 10 -7.36 -19.82 -6.65
C LEU A 10 -6.11 -18.95 -6.55
N ASP A 11 -5.68 -18.60 -5.33
CA ASP A 11 -4.49 -17.77 -5.15
C ASP A 11 -3.25 -18.57 -5.58
N PRO A 12 -2.34 -17.98 -6.38
CA PRO A 12 -1.14 -18.67 -6.81
C PRO A 12 -0.26 -19.08 -5.62
N VAL A 13 0.23 -20.31 -5.66
CA VAL A 13 1.17 -20.82 -4.66
C VAL A 13 2.59 -20.51 -5.12
N VAL A 14 3.40 -19.92 -4.24
CA VAL A 14 4.84 -19.74 -4.44
C VAL A 14 5.56 -20.88 -3.71
N PRO A 15 6.20 -21.83 -4.40
CA PRO A 15 6.94 -22.90 -3.75
C PRO A 15 8.13 -22.37 -2.95
N ALA A 16 8.44 -22.98 -1.80
CA ALA A 16 9.57 -22.58 -0.95
C ALA A 16 10.89 -22.47 -1.73
N LYS A 17 11.17 -23.43 -2.62
CA LYS A 17 12.37 -23.40 -3.48
C LYS A 17 12.45 -22.16 -4.39
N VAL A 18 11.31 -21.66 -4.88
CA VAL A 18 11.26 -20.43 -5.69
C VAL A 18 11.47 -19.21 -4.80
N ALA A 19 10.80 -19.18 -3.64
CA ALA A 19 10.97 -18.12 -2.66
C ALA A 19 12.42 -18.00 -2.17
N ASP A 20 13.05 -19.11 -1.80
CA ASP A 20 14.44 -19.15 -1.34
C ASP A 20 15.41 -18.68 -2.43
N ARG A 21 15.21 -19.11 -3.67
CA ARG A 21 16.08 -18.76 -4.80
C ARG A 21 15.99 -17.29 -5.19
N LEU A 22 14.81 -16.69 -5.05
CA LEU A 22 14.58 -15.26 -5.29
C LEU A 22 14.83 -14.40 -4.02
N GLY A 23 15.13 -15.03 -2.88
CA GLY A 23 15.27 -14.36 -1.60
C GLY A 23 14.01 -13.60 -1.18
N LEU A 24 12.84 -14.17 -1.46
CA LEU A 24 11.57 -13.51 -1.20
C LEU A 24 11.26 -13.40 0.29
N ARG A 25 10.52 -12.36 0.65
CA ARG A 25 10.00 -12.12 2.00
C ARG A 25 8.50 -11.89 1.96
N GLY A 26 7.85 -12.10 3.09
CA GLY A 26 6.42 -11.80 3.21
C GLY A 26 6.16 -10.31 2.96
N GLY A 27 5.17 -10.02 2.11
CA GLY A 27 4.75 -8.65 1.78
C GLY A 27 5.21 -8.13 0.42
N GLU A 28 6.07 -8.85 -0.29
CA GLU A 28 6.55 -8.45 -1.61
C GLU A 28 5.51 -8.69 -2.71
N THR A 29 5.45 -7.79 -3.68
CA THR A 29 4.53 -7.87 -4.82
C THR A 29 5.23 -8.56 -5.99
N LEU A 30 4.66 -9.67 -6.48
CA LEU A 30 5.17 -10.40 -7.62
C LEU A 30 4.31 -10.17 -8.86
N GLU A 31 4.92 -9.73 -9.95
CA GLU A 31 4.30 -9.83 -11.27
C GLU A 31 4.80 -11.09 -11.96
N VAL A 32 3.88 -12.02 -12.22
CA VAL A 32 4.17 -13.29 -12.87
C VAL A 32 3.46 -13.34 -14.21
N ARG A 33 4.11 -13.95 -15.21
CA ARG A 33 3.40 -14.45 -16.39
C ARG A 33 2.34 -15.43 -15.88
N ALA A 34 1.10 -15.29 -16.36
CA ALA A 34 -0.05 -16.06 -15.91
C ALA A 34 0.35 -17.55 -15.74
N PRO A 35 0.45 -18.04 -14.49
CA PRO A 35 0.95 -19.39 -14.26
C PRO A 35 -0.02 -20.37 -14.89
N ALA A 36 0.52 -21.37 -15.58
CA ALA A 36 -0.30 -22.37 -16.26
C ALA A 36 -1.23 -23.02 -15.24
N ASN A 37 -2.55 -22.84 -15.40
CA ASN A 37 -3.53 -23.47 -14.53
C ASN A 37 -3.42 -24.99 -14.72
N PRO A 38 -3.04 -25.77 -13.70
CA PRO A 38 -3.11 -27.22 -13.81
C PRO A 38 -4.59 -27.56 -14.05
N ARG A 39 -4.89 -28.24 -15.17
CA ARG A 39 -6.25 -28.69 -15.48
C ARG A 39 -6.87 -29.32 -14.22
N GLY A 40 -8.04 -28.82 -13.77
CA GLY A 40 -8.76 -29.42 -12.63
C GLY A 40 -8.98 -28.54 -11.39
N GLY A 41 -8.88 -27.21 -11.49
CA GLY A 41 -9.34 -26.31 -10.41
C GLY A 41 -8.45 -26.28 -9.16
N SER A 42 -7.19 -26.69 -9.29
CA SER A 42 -6.14 -26.51 -8.29
C SER A 42 -5.55 -25.10 -8.38
N PRO A 43 -5.00 -24.55 -7.28
CA PRO A 43 -4.29 -23.28 -7.34
C PRO A 43 -3.10 -23.37 -8.29
N PRO A 44 -2.84 -22.34 -9.11
CA PRO A 44 -1.69 -22.35 -9.99
C PRO A 44 -0.39 -22.24 -9.17
N SER A 45 0.67 -22.91 -9.63
CA SER A 45 1.99 -22.87 -8.98
C SER A 45 2.93 -21.95 -9.75
N VAL A 46 3.55 -21.00 -9.05
CA VAL A 46 4.51 -20.07 -9.64
C VAL A 46 5.83 -20.79 -9.91
N ARG A 47 6.34 -20.66 -11.13
CA ARG A 47 7.69 -21.11 -11.51
C ARG A 47 8.64 -19.93 -11.54
N LEU A 48 9.93 -20.22 -11.37
CA LEU A 48 10.97 -19.20 -11.38
C LEU A 48 10.99 -18.42 -12.69
N GLU A 49 10.92 -19.11 -13.84
CA GLU A 49 10.93 -18.47 -15.16
C GLU A 49 9.69 -17.61 -15.47
N ASP A 50 8.63 -17.75 -14.67
CA ASP A 50 7.40 -16.97 -14.85
C ASP A 50 7.45 -15.62 -14.10
N VAL A 51 8.38 -15.43 -13.15
CA VAL A 51 8.49 -14.19 -12.37
C VAL A 51 9.16 -13.10 -13.22
N ARG A 52 8.45 -11.98 -13.43
CA ARG A 52 8.94 -10.83 -14.21
C ARG A 52 9.52 -9.76 -13.30
N THR A 53 8.74 -9.34 -12.31
CA THR A 53 9.14 -8.28 -11.38
C THR A 53 8.84 -8.66 -9.94
N ILE A 54 9.64 -8.11 -9.04
CA ILE A 54 9.47 -8.17 -7.60
C ILE A 54 9.52 -6.72 -7.10
N ASP A 55 8.44 -6.25 -6.47
CA ASP A 55 8.24 -4.87 -6.04
C ASP A 55 8.49 -3.85 -7.17
N GLY A 56 8.05 -4.19 -8.38
CA GLY A 56 8.19 -3.34 -9.58
C GLY A 56 9.58 -3.32 -10.22
N ARG A 57 10.55 -4.07 -9.68
CA ARG A 57 11.90 -4.20 -10.27
C ARG A 57 12.05 -5.54 -11.01
N PRO A 58 12.80 -5.59 -12.13
CA PRO A 58 13.07 -6.85 -12.82
C PRO A 58 13.68 -7.89 -11.86
N ALA A 59 13.18 -9.12 -11.90
CA ALA A 59 13.61 -10.17 -10.98
C ALA A 59 15.13 -10.47 -11.07
N ASP A 60 15.71 -10.33 -12.26
CA ASP A 60 17.13 -10.59 -12.53
C ASP A 60 18.05 -9.48 -12.01
N ASP A 61 17.55 -8.25 -11.89
CA ASP A 61 18.33 -7.06 -11.50
C ASP A 61 18.14 -6.70 -10.01
N ARG A 62 17.47 -7.57 -9.25
CA ARG A 62 17.17 -7.32 -7.84
C ARG A 62 18.40 -7.59 -6.97
N GLU A 63 18.95 -6.54 -6.40
CA GLU A 63 19.86 -6.68 -5.25
C GLU A 63 19.07 -7.00 -3.98
N ALA A 64 19.67 -7.83 -3.12
CA ALA A 64 19.13 -8.09 -1.79
C ALA A 64 19.20 -6.79 -0.96
N GLY A 65 18.07 -6.09 -0.88
CA GLY A 65 17.95 -4.88 -0.07
C GLY A 65 18.27 -5.13 1.41
N ILE A 66 18.59 -4.06 2.12
CA ILE A 66 18.76 -4.12 3.58
C ILE A 66 17.38 -4.45 4.20
N PRO A 67 17.29 -5.47 5.09
CA PRO A 67 16.08 -5.73 5.86
C PRO A 67 15.53 -4.45 6.50
N PHE A 68 14.21 -4.26 6.48
CA PHE A 68 13.58 -3.07 7.05
C PHE A 68 14.00 -2.83 8.52
N GLU A 69 14.15 -3.90 9.30
CA GLU A 69 14.54 -3.85 10.72
C GLU A 69 15.99 -3.41 10.94
N LYS A 70 16.82 -3.44 9.90
CA LYS A 70 18.22 -2.98 9.94
C LYS A 70 18.39 -1.55 9.42
N LEU A 71 17.33 -0.91 8.93
CA LEU A 71 17.39 0.48 8.51
C LEU A 71 17.56 1.39 9.72
N THR A 72 18.31 2.48 9.55
CA THR A 72 18.45 3.50 10.58
C THR A 72 17.19 4.36 10.62
N ALA A 73 16.53 4.40 11.78
CA ALA A 73 15.42 5.32 11.99
C ALA A 73 15.93 6.76 11.98
N ILE A 74 15.28 7.61 11.18
CA ILE A 74 15.57 9.03 11.09
C ILE A 74 14.27 9.82 11.28
N ASP A 75 14.39 11.04 11.80
CA ASP A 75 13.26 11.94 11.88
C ASP A 75 12.81 12.39 10.48
N PRO A 76 11.50 12.66 10.27
CA PRO A 76 10.99 13.18 9.01
C PRO A 76 11.67 14.49 8.61
N ARG A 77 12.18 14.55 7.38
CA ARG A 77 12.81 15.76 6.82
C ARG A 77 12.04 16.37 5.67
N GLU A 78 11.27 15.56 4.96
CA GLU A 78 10.50 15.97 3.81
C GLU A 78 9.02 16.10 4.20
N PRO A 79 8.43 17.31 4.11
CA PRO A 79 7.03 17.53 4.49
C PRO A 79 6.08 17.02 3.42
N ILE A 80 4.98 16.42 3.87
CA ILE A 80 3.83 16.07 3.05
C ILE A 80 2.85 17.24 3.09
N ARG A 81 2.76 17.97 1.98
CA ARG A 81 1.75 19.03 1.77
C ARG A 81 0.41 18.46 1.39
N PHE A 82 -0.65 18.85 2.11
CA PHE A 82 -2.02 18.45 1.81
C PHE A 82 -2.84 19.53 1.12
N GLU A 83 -2.50 20.81 1.29
CA GLU A 83 -3.20 21.91 0.62
C GLU A 83 -3.11 21.77 -0.91
N THR A 84 -4.24 21.95 -1.58
CA THR A 84 -4.34 22.02 -3.03
C THR A 84 -5.04 23.31 -3.45
N PRO A 85 -4.80 23.83 -4.68
CA PRO A 85 -5.58 24.94 -5.21
C PRO A 85 -7.09 24.62 -5.15
N ASP A 86 -7.88 25.57 -4.66
CA ASP A 86 -9.34 25.44 -4.45
C ASP A 86 -9.75 24.24 -3.56
N GLY A 87 -8.78 23.69 -2.81
CA GLY A 87 -8.98 22.57 -1.91
C GLY A 87 -9.68 22.95 -0.59
N PRO A 88 -10.07 21.96 0.21
CA PRO A 88 -10.74 22.20 1.48
C PRO A 88 -9.80 22.90 2.48
N LEU A 89 -10.32 23.92 3.18
CA LEU A 89 -9.57 24.70 4.17
C LEU A 89 -8.96 23.85 5.29
N SER A 90 -9.56 22.69 5.58
CA SER A 90 -9.05 21.70 6.55
C SER A 90 -7.61 21.28 6.24
N MET A 91 -7.25 21.07 4.97
CA MET A 91 -5.89 20.64 4.58
C MET A 91 -4.87 21.74 4.84
N ARG A 92 -5.23 22.99 4.56
CA ARG A 92 -4.39 24.14 4.91
C ARG A 92 -4.21 24.29 6.41
N VAL A 93 -5.26 24.05 7.20
CA VAL A 93 -5.17 24.05 8.67
C VAL A 93 -4.23 22.94 9.16
N VAL A 94 -4.32 21.73 8.60
CA VAL A 94 -3.40 20.62 8.92
C VAL A 94 -1.95 21.01 8.60
N ASP A 95 -1.70 21.54 7.42
CA ASP A 95 -0.35 21.96 6.98
C ASP A 95 0.27 23.04 7.89
N LEU A 96 -0.55 23.90 8.49
CA LEU A 96 -0.10 24.99 9.38
C LEU A 96 0.03 24.56 10.84
N MET A 97 -0.94 23.81 11.35
CA MET A 97 -1.06 23.49 12.78
C MET A 97 -0.32 22.20 13.15
N THR A 98 -0.30 21.24 12.23
CA THR A 98 0.19 19.88 12.48
C THR A 98 0.93 19.36 11.24
N PRO A 99 2.10 19.93 10.89
CA PRO A 99 2.84 19.50 9.72
C PRO A 99 3.22 18.01 9.83
N ILE A 100 3.00 17.27 8.74
CA ILE A 100 3.28 15.83 8.63
C ILE A 100 4.41 15.67 7.60
N GLY A 101 5.36 14.78 7.85
CA GLY A 101 6.44 14.46 6.91
C GLY A 101 6.52 12.96 6.57
N PHE A 102 7.33 12.62 5.58
CA PHE A 102 7.62 11.22 5.26
C PHE A 102 8.32 10.53 6.44
N GLY A 103 7.73 9.43 6.91
CA GLY A 103 8.14 8.74 8.14
C GLY A 103 7.41 9.21 9.40
N GLN A 104 6.47 10.15 9.30
CA GLN A 104 5.69 10.62 10.44
C GLN A 104 4.79 9.52 11.00
N ARG A 105 4.75 9.43 12.33
CA ARG A 105 3.76 8.65 13.06
C ARG A 105 2.79 9.62 13.71
N GLY A 106 1.53 9.58 13.29
CA GLY A 106 0.48 10.47 13.75
C GLY A 106 -0.72 9.71 14.29
N LEU A 107 -1.48 10.36 15.17
CA LEU A 107 -2.76 9.86 15.67
C LEU A 107 -3.80 10.98 15.53
N ILE A 108 -4.88 10.68 14.82
CA ILE A 108 -6.05 11.57 14.74
C ILE A 108 -7.02 11.13 15.84
N VAL A 109 -7.16 11.97 16.86
CA VAL A 109 -8.11 11.75 17.95
C VAL A 109 -9.41 12.48 17.60
N ALA A 110 -10.49 11.72 17.40
CA ALA A 110 -11.77 12.24 16.94
C ALA A 110 -12.93 11.48 17.60
N PRO A 111 -13.88 12.14 18.27
CA PRO A 111 -15.11 11.52 18.72
C PRO A 111 -15.97 11.00 17.55
N PRO A 112 -16.93 10.10 17.79
CA PRO A 112 -17.86 9.66 16.76
C PRO A 112 -18.58 10.84 16.08
N ARG A 113 -18.77 10.78 14.76
CA ARG A 113 -19.50 11.79 13.94
C ARG A 113 -18.86 13.19 13.90
N THR A 114 -17.54 13.28 14.02
CA THR A 114 -16.79 14.55 13.94
C THR A 114 -16.04 14.77 12.63
N GLY A 115 -16.33 13.96 11.60
CA GLY A 115 -15.73 14.12 10.27
C GLY A 115 -14.36 13.46 10.09
N LYS A 116 -13.96 12.51 10.96
CA LYS A 116 -12.72 11.72 10.81
C LYS A 116 -12.56 11.15 9.40
N THR A 117 -13.62 10.54 8.87
CA THR A 117 -13.63 9.92 7.54
C THR A 117 -13.40 10.94 6.43
N ILE A 118 -14.11 12.09 6.49
CA ILE A 118 -13.96 13.18 5.52
C ILE A 118 -12.54 13.76 5.58
N LEU A 119 -11.99 13.95 6.78
CA LEU A 119 -10.62 14.44 6.93
C LEU A 119 -9.62 13.47 6.28
N LEU A 120 -9.75 12.17 6.52
CA LEU A 120 -8.88 11.15 5.91
C LEU A 120 -9.00 11.10 4.38
N GLN A 121 -10.21 11.22 3.83
CA GLN A 121 -10.44 11.34 2.39
C GLN A 121 -9.74 12.56 1.79
N GLN A 122 -9.87 13.72 2.44
CA GLN A 122 -9.23 14.95 2.00
C GLN A 122 -7.70 14.87 2.08
N MET A 123 -7.16 14.26 3.14
CA MET A 123 -5.72 14.02 3.26
C MET A 123 -5.23 13.08 2.16
N ALA A 124 -5.97 12.00 1.88
CA ALA A 124 -5.65 11.06 0.80
C ALA A 124 -5.63 11.78 -0.57
N ALA A 125 -6.64 12.60 -0.87
CA ALA A 125 -6.69 13.39 -2.10
C ALA A 125 -5.52 14.40 -2.19
N GLY A 126 -5.19 15.07 -1.09
CA GLY A 126 -4.04 15.99 -1.03
C GLY A 126 -2.71 15.28 -1.28
N VAL A 127 -2.50 14.09 -0.71
CA VAL A 127 -1.31 13.26 -0.98
C VAL A 127 -1.28 12.83 -2.43
N ALA A 128 -2.39 12.34 -2.99
CA ALA A 128 -2.45 11.89 -4.38
C ALA A 128 -2.15 13.02 -5.38
N ALA A 129 -2.61 14.24 -5.09
CA ALA A 129 -2.38 15.41 -5.93
C ALA A 129 -0.95 15.94 -5.82
N ASN A 130 -0.42 16.08 -4.61
CA ASN A 130 0.85 16.76 -4.36
C ASN A 130 2.05 15.81 -4.35
N HIS A 131 1.83 14.50 -4.11
CA HIS A 131 2.87 13.48 -3.98
C HIS A 131 2.51 12.22 -4.80
N PRO A 132 2.38 12.32 -6.13
CA PRO A 132 2.00 11.19 -6.98
C PRO A 132 3.03 10.04 -6.97
N GLN A 133 4.26 10.31 -6.53
CA GLN A 133 5.30 9.31 -6.31
C GLN A 133 5.08 8.47 -5.04
N ALA A 134 4.25 8.93 -4.10
CA ALA A 134 3.99 8.23 -2.86
C ALA A 134 3.03 7.06 -3.10
N HIS A 135 3.36 5.90 -2.54
CA HIS A 135 2.46 4.76 -2.55
C HIS A 135 1.41 4.93 -1.43
N LEU A 136 0.24 5.46 -1.79
CA LEU A 136 -0.86 5.71 -0.87
C LEU A 136 -1.69 4.45 -0.63
N MET A 137 -1.79 4.02 0.62
CA MET A 137 -2.65 2.91 1.04
C MET A 137 -3.66 3.40 2.07
N MET A 138 -4.91 2.96 1.94
CA MET A 138 -5.92 3.15 2.98
C MET A 138 -6.43 1.80 3.49
N LEU A 139 -6.18 1.53 4.77
CA LEU A 139 -6.56 0.30 5.44
C LEU A 139 -7.79 0.56 6.32
N LEU A 140 -8.91 -0.07 5.97
CA LEU A 140 -10.16 0.02 6.71
C LEU A 140 -10.35 -1.28 7.50
N ILE A 141 -10.44 -1.18 8.82
CA ILE A 141 -10.58 -2.32 9.74
C ILE A 141 -11.89 -2.16 10.50
N ASP A 142 -12.70 -3.23 10.50
CA ASP A 142 -13.99 -3.29 11.21
C ASP A 142 -14.93 -2.12 10.87
N GLU A 143 -14.77 -1.57 9.66
CA GLU A 143 -15.56 -0.43 9.19
C GLU A 143 -16.82 -0.90 8.47
N ARG A 144 -17.86 -0.07 8.46
CA ARG A 144 -19.13 -0.45 7.85
C ARG A 144 -19.03 -0.50 6.32
N PRO A 145 -19.76 -1.41 5.65
CA PRO A 145 -19.70 -1.56 4.19
C PRO A 145 -19.99 -0.28 3.39
N GLU A 146 -20.90 0.56 3.89
CA GLU A 146 -21.24 1.85 3.30
C GLU A 146 -20.05 2.84 3.32
N GLU A 147 -19.31 2.89 4.43
CA GLU A 147 -18.13 3.76 4.59
C GLU A 147 -16.96 3.26 3.74
N VAL A 148 -16.79 1.94 3.61
CA VAL A 148 -15.82 1.34 2.67
C VAL A 148 -16.14 1.71 1.22
N THR A 149 -17.42 1.68 0.85
CA THR A 149 -17.86 2.00 -0.51
C THR A 149 -17.66 3.47 -0.84
N ASP A 150 -17.98 4.36 0.11
CA ASP A 150 -17.75 5.79 -0.02
C ASP A 150 -16.25 6.11 -0.25
N MET A 151 -15.39 5.47 0.55
CA MET A 151 -13.94 5.64 0.45
C MET A 151 -13.34 5.19 -0.87
N ARG A 152 -13.91 4.16 -1.52
CA ARG A 152 -13.42 3.65 -2.82
C ARG A 152 -13.76 4.55 -4.01
N ARG A 153 -14.75 5.44 -3.85
CA ARG A 153 -15.26 6.30 -4.92
C ARG A 153 -14.60 7.69 -4.95
N THR A 154 -13.80 8.00 -3.95
CA THR A 154 -13.06 9.25 -3.79
C THR A 154 -11.61 9.03 -4.16
#